data_AF-A0A1K1PEB6-F1
#
_entry.id   AF-A0A1K1PEB6-F1
#
_cell.length_a   1.000
_cell.length_b   1.000
_cell.length_c   1.000
_cell.angle_alpha   90.00
_cell.angle_beta   90.00
_cell.angle_gamma   90.00
#
_symmetry.space_group_name_H-M   'P 1'
#
loop_
_entity.id
_entity.type
_entity.pdbx_description
1 polymer ?
#
loop_
_entity_poly.entity_id
_entity_poly.type
_entity_poly.pdbx_seq_one_letter_code
_entity_poly.pdbx_strand_id
1 'polypeptide(L)'
;MGYNFFNIKEVSGVFERKLNDFRASLGAAVCQGKSIPFADNDITYILKLQHDRLSKKGLEISYDIYSRDDNKNKFIAGSSWKDAHYESTVCFNQSGIKRKVKQNGRIKYKDDRKSVLYETITDVVNGIHPDNDTYCCPNCGAVSTVAGLQNGCSYCGTRFQMDDLFPKVTSYYFIDTFGMTKKEFLSGYLTSFIIMLIAVYILGIIFSKGAGYYIGFTILSIFLAYFLYAYFLFMKMIVRVISSAGKMGTAGSRRKFETRMKKISPEFSYEYFTSKTLSLIKTAVFSENENELLFYKGGKLEPKMKDIIDMNYGGALGCKSIHEEGSFVTVETKAYFDVLYASNDKVFFKKQVFSATLKRCTDIPVDFNFSMTKIACPSCGASFDATKNKTCPYCGNKYEITTDDWALVELKYN
;
A
#
# COMPACT_ATOMS: atom_id res chain seq x y z
N MET A 1 3.13 -5.10 13.28
CA MET A 1 3.84 -4.45 14.41
C MET A 1 4.68 -3.35 13.80
N GLY A 2 4.29 -2.08 13.78
CA GLY A 2 3.54 -1.28 14.74
C GLY A 2 4.44 -0.07 14.96
N TYR A 3 4.28 0.94 14.11
CA TYR A 3 5.06 2.18 14.10
C TYR A 3 5.20 2.76 15.51
N ASN A 4 6.28 3.47 15.80
CA ASN A 4 6.47 4.13 17.10
C ASN A 4 5.30 5.09 17.35
N PHE A 5 4.31 4.64 18.13
CA PHE A 5 3.07 5.38 18.42
C PHE A 5 3.26 6.53 19.42
N PHE A 6 4.49 6.80 19.86
CA PHE A 6 4.80 7.70 20.99
C PHE A 6 5.15 9.14 20.59
N ASN A 7 5.21 9.47 19.29
CA ASN A 7 5.34 10.85 18.80
C ASN A 7 4.27 11.13 17.75
N ILE A 8 3.02 11.28 18.20
CA ILE A 8 1.89 11.66 17.34
C ILE A 8 2.01 13.17 17.07
N LYS A 9 2.55 13.53 15.90
CA LYS A 9 2.43 14.89 15.38
C LYS A 9 1.35 14.91 14.31
N GLU A 10 0.41 15.85 14.42
CA GLU A 10 -0.52 16.12 13.32
C GLU A 10 0.28 16.64 12.12
N VAL A 11 -0.09 16.17 10.93
CA VAL A 11 0.53 16.56 9.67
C VAL A 11 0.16 18.03 9.36
N SER A 12 1.06 18.80 8.75
CA SER A 12 0.81 20.21 8.41
C SER A 12 -0.37 20.34 7.42
N GLY A 13 -1.04 21.51 7.40
CA GLY A 13 -2.28 21.68 6.64
C GLY A 13 -2.17 21.50 5.11
N VAL A 14 -1.01 21.82 4.52
CA VAL A 14 -0.76 21.61 3.07
C VAL A 14 -0.61 20.11 2.76
N PHE A 15 0.12 19.38 3.61
CA PHE A 15 0.32 17.95 3.48
C PHE A 15 -0.99 17.18 3.71
N GLU A 16 -1.79 17.60 4.69
CA GLU A 16 -3.09 16.99 4.98
C GLU A 16 -4.07 17.11 3.81
N ARG A 17 -4.07 18.23 3.08
CA ARG A 17 -4.91 18.40 1.88
C ARG A 17 -4.54 17.40 0.80
N LYS A 18 -3.26 17.30 0.45
CA LYS A 18 -2.77 16.38 -0.60
C LYS A 18 -3.05 14.91 -0.28
N LEU A 19 -2.89 14.49 0.98
CA LEU A 19 -3.22 13.13 1.41
C LEU A 19 -4.73 12.85 1.31
N ASN A 20 -5.58 13.81 1.67
CA ASN A 20 -7.02 13.66 1.51
C ASN A 20 -7.45 13.61 0.04
N ASP A 21 -6.88 14.46 -0.80
CA ASP A 21 -7.15 14.47 -2.24
C ASP A 21 -6.69 13.15 -2.88
N PHE A 22 -5.56 12.58 -2.43
CA PHE A 22 -5.08 11.27 -2.85
C PHE A 22 -6.08 10.18 -2.52
N ARG A 23 -6.48 10.11 -1.26
CA ARG A 23 -7.48 9.15 -0.80
C ARG A 23 -8.79 9.27 -1.58
N ALA A 24 -9.25 10.48 -1.87
CA ALA A 24 -10.47 10.71 -2.65
C ALA A 24 -10.34 10.27 -4.13
N SER A 25 -9.14 10.42 -4.70
CA SER A 25 -8.87 10.12 -6.11
C SER A 25 -8.59 8.64 -6.38
N LEU A 26 -8.10 7.88 -5.39
CA LEU A 26 -7.76 6.45 -5.51
C LEU A 26 -8.88 5.61 -6.11
N GLY A 27 -10.13 5.84 -5.67
CA GLY A 27 -11.28 5.10 -6.19
C GLY A 27 -11.45 5.30 -7.69
N ALA A 28 -11.41 6.55 -8.16
CA ALA A 28 -11.51 6.86 -9.58
C ALA A 28 -10.32 6.33 -10.39
N ALA A 29 -9.11 6.34 -9.82
CA ALA A 29 -7.93 5.80 -10.48
C ALA A 29 -8.03 4.28 -10.73
N VAL A 30 -8.44 3.51 -9.72
CA VAL A 30 -8.64 2.06 -9.86
C VAL A 30 -9.81 1.76 -10.81
N CYS A 31 -10.93 2.48 -10.69
CA CYS A 31 -12.15 2.18 -11.44
C CYS A 31 -12.08 2.65 -12.91
N GLN A 32 -11.45 3.80 -13.18
CA GLN A 32 -11.52 4.50 -14.47
C GLN A 32 -10.14 4.69 -15.13
N GLY A 33 -9.05 4.25 -14.49
CA GLY A 33 -7.70 4.44 -15.02
C GLY A 33 -7.22 5.89 -15.01
N LYS A 34 -7.83 6.76 -14.20
CA LYS A 34 -7.45 8.17 -14.08
C LYS A 34 -6.11 8.31 -13.35
N SER A 35 -5.28 9.26 -13.78
CA SER A 35 -4.06 9.65 -13.06
C SER A 35 -4.41 10.43 -11.79
N ILE A 36 -3.47 10.43 -10.84
CA ILE A 36 -3.59 11.16 -9.58
C ILE A 36 -2.52 12.26 -9.56
N PRO A 37 -2.89 13.56 -9.59
CA PRO A 37 -1.94 14.66 -9.85
C PRO A 37 -0.73 14.75 -8.90
N PHE A 38 -0.91 14.41 -7.62
CA PHE A 38 0.14 14.48 -6.58
C PHE A 38 0.66 13.08 -6.20
N ALA A 39 0.37 12.04 -6.99
CA ALA A 39 1.00 10.73 -6.87
C ALA A 39 2.26 10.70 -7.73
N ASP A 40 3.23 9.89 -7.32
CA ASP A 40 4.36 9.61 -8.20
C ASP A 40 3.95 8.79 -9.44
N ASN A 41 4.87 8.71 -10.40
CA ASN A 41 4.61 8.03 -11.67
C ASN A 41 4.49 6.51 -11.47
N ASP A 42 5.20 5.94 -10.49
CA ASP A 42 5.15 4.51 -10.22
C ASP A 42 3.76 4.10 -9.71
N ILE A 43 3.15 4.85 -8.78
CA ILE A 43 1.76 4.64 -8.36
C ILE A 43 0.80 4.79 -9.55
N THR A 44 0.93 5.87 -10.30
CA THR A 44 0.05 6.14 -11.46
C THR A 44 0.12 5.00 -12.48
N TYR A 45 1.32 4.49 -12.76
CA TYR A 45 1.54 3.39 -13.67
C TYR A 45 0.97 2.06 -13.14
N ILE A 46 1.21 1.74 -11.87
CA ILE A 46 0.67 0.52 -11.24
C ILE A 46 -0.86 0.53 -11.27
N LEU A 47 -1.49 1.66 -10.93
CA LEU A 47 -2.95 1.81 -10.95
C LEU A 47 -3.51 1.67 -12.37
N LYS A 48 -2.81 2.20 -13.37
CA LYS A 48 -3.15 2.00 -14.78
C LYS A 48 -3.06 0.53 -15.18
N LEU A 49 -1.98 -0.17 -14.85
CA LEU A 49 -1.85 -1.61 -15.13
C LEU A 49 -2.96 -2.43 -14.45
N GLN A 50 -3.32 -2.07 -13.21
CA GLN A 50 -4.43 -2.69 -12.50
C GLN A 50 -5.76 -2.46 -13.23
N HIS A 51 -6.06 -1.23 -13.63
CA HIS A 51 -7.25 -0.87 -14.38
C HIS A 51 -7.32 -1.62 -15.73
N ASP A 52 -6.23 -1.58 -16.51
CA ASP A 52 -6.15 -2.23 -17.82
C ASP A 52 -6.41 -3.74 -17.71
N ARG A 53 -5.89 -4.38 -16.65
CA ARG A 53 -6.16 -5.79 -16.36
C ARG A 53 -7.62 -6.08 -16.04
N LEU A 54 -8.26 -5.23 -15.22
CA LEU A 54 -9.68 -5.36 -14.89
C LEU A 54 -10.54 -5.25 -16.17
N SER A 55 -10.26 -4.23 -16.99
CA SER A 55 -10.91 -3.98 -18.28
C SER A 55 -10.75 -5.17 -19.24
N LYS A 56 -9.54 -5.72 -19.38
CA LYS A 56 -9.28 -6.92 -20.22
C LYS A 56 -10.04 -8.16 -19.75
N LYS A 57 -10.27 -8.30 -18.43
CA LYS A 57 -11.08 -9.40 -17.87
C LYS A 57 -12.59 -9.12 -17.88
N GLY A 58 -13.03 -7.96 -18.40
CA GLY A 58 -14.44 -7.56 -18.42
C GLY A 58 -15.02 -7.34 -17.02
N LEU A 59 -14.19 -6.87 -16.09
CA LEU A 59 -14.55 -6.67 -14.69
C LEU A 59 -14.67 -5.18 -14.36
N GLU A 60 -15.72 -4.83 -13.64
CA GLU A 60 -15.89 -3.51 -13.04
C GLU A 60 -15.69 -3.63 -11.54
N ILE A 61 -14.71 -2.90 -10.99
CA ILE A 61 -14.53 -2.78 -9.55
C ILE A 61 -15.06 -1.42 -9.09
N SER A 62 -15.82 -1.41 -7.99
CA SER A 62 -16.06 -0.21 -7.19
C SER A 62 -15.08 -0.23 -6.02
N TYR A 63 -14.42 0.89 -5.74
CA TYR A 63 -13.35 1.00 -4.76
C TYR A 63 -13.62 2.22 -3.85
N ASP A 64 -14.47 2.03 -2.85
CA ASP A 64 -14.99 3.12 -2.01
C ASP A 64 -14.20 3.21 -0.71
N ILE A 65 -13.37 4.25 -0.57
CA ILE A 65 -12.61 4.52 0.64
C ILE A 65 -13.40 5.50 1.51
N TYR A 66 -13.55 5.19 2.79
CA TYR A 66 -14.30 6.02 3.73
C TYR A 66 -13.53 6.22 5.04
N SER A 67 -13.69 7.39 5.67
CA SER A 67 -13.13 7.63 7.01
C SER A 67 -13.89 6.80 8.05
N ARG A 68 -13.15 6.18 8.97
CA ARG A 68 -13.76 5.48 10.12
C ARG A 68 -13.92 6.38 11.34
N ASP A 69 -13.19 7.48 11.40
CA ASP A 69 -13.34 8.50 12.42
C ASP A 69 -14.31 9.58 11.95
N ASP A 70 -15.28 9.89 12.81
CA ASP A 70 -16.50 10.65 12.49
C ASP A 70 -16.31 12.09 12.00
N ASN A 71 -15.09 12.64 12.04
CA ASN A 71 -14.75 13.98 11.52
C ASN A 71 -13.24 14.26 11.53
N LYS A 72 -12.40 13.21 11.47
CA LYS A 72 -10.95 13.38 11.42
C LYS A 72 -10.43 12.81 10.11
N ASN A 73 -10.56 13.60 9.05
CA ASN A 73 -9.72 13.51 7.84
C ASN A 73 -8.24 13.82 8.15
N LYS A 74 -7.84 13.72 9.43
CA LYS A 74 -6.53 14.02 9.94
C LYS A 74 -5.61 12.85 9.74
N PHE A 75 -4.45 13.17 9.21
CA PHE A 75 -3.34 12.25 9.13
C PHE A 75 -2.40 12.43 10.31
N ILE A 76 -1.91 11.32 10.82
CA ILE A 76 -0.88 11.28 11.85
C ILE A 76 0.45 10.99 11.17
N ALA A 77 1.48 11.78 11.47
CA ALA A 77 2.84 11.52 11.03
C ALA A 77 3.45 10.36 11.84
N GLY A 78 4.11 9.45 11.14
CA GLY A 78 4.84 8.30 11.67
C GLY A 78 6.35 8.49 11.52
N SER A 79 7.04 7.45 11.05
CA SER A 79 8.48 7.53 10.79
C SER A 79 8.79 8.44 9.59
N SER A 80 9.87 9.20 9.70
CA SER A 80 10.47 9.94 8.60
C SER A 80 11.90 9.50 8.34
N TRP A 81 12.37 9.73 7.12
CA TRP A 81 13.72 9.43 6.67
C TRP A 81 14.10 10.38 5.54
N LYS A 82 15.40 10.61 5.34
CA LYS A 82 15.90 11.59 4.37
C LYS A 82 17.19 11.13 3.70
N ASP A 83 17.35 11.52 2.44
CA ASP A 83 18.60 11.41 1.71
C ASP A 83 19.23 12.82 1.60
N ALA A 84 20.11 13.03 0.62
CA ALA A 84 20.75 14.32 0.41
C ALA A 84 19.78 15.41 -0.11
N HIS A 85 18.68 15.06 -0.79
CA HIS A 85 17.79 15.97 -1.51
C HIS A 85 16.34 15.93 -1.00
N TYR A 86 15.87 14.77 -0.52
CA TYR A 86 14.47 14.51 -0.20
C TYR A 86 14.26 14.02 1.23
N GLU A 87 13.17 14.46 1.84
CA GLU A 87 12.64 13.93 3.10
C GLU A 87 11.30 13.24 2.83
N SER A 88 11.15 12.03 3.37
CA SER A 88 9.92 11.25 3.28
C SER A 88 9.35 10.96 4.66
N THR A 89 8.04 11.03 4.79
CA THR A 89 7.31 10.75 6.03
C THR A 89 6.14 9.80 5.76
N VAL A 90 5.98 8.77 6.58
CA VAL A 90 4.76 7.94 6.56
C VAL A 90 3.67 8.66 7.33
N CYS A 91 2.54 8.87 6.70
CA CYS A 91 1.33 9.41 7.26
C CYS A 91 0.26 8.32 7.32
N PHE A 92 -0.57 8.31 8.35
CA PHE A 92 -1.64 7.33 8.46
C PHE A 92 -2.97 7.89 8.98
N ASN A 93 -4.06 7.33 8.48
CA ASN A 93 -5.43 7.69 8.84
C ASN A 93 -6.31 6.44 9.00
N GLN A 94 -7.26 6.47 9.96
CA GLN A 94 -8.23 5.40 10.14
C GLN A 94 -9.28 5.42 9.03
N SER A 95 -9.13 4.51 8.06
CA SER A 95 -10.00 4.42 6.89
C SER A 95 -10.56 3.00 6.73
N GLY A 96 -11.69 2.88 6.05
CA GLY A 96 -12.20 1.60 5.57
C GLY A 96 -12.26 1.60 4.06
N ILE A 97 -12.31 0.41 3.49
CA ILE A 97 -12.47 0.22 2.07
C ILE A 97 -13.57 -0.78 1.79
N LYS A 98 -14.55 -0.36 0.99
CA LYS A 98 -15.58 -1.23 0.43
C LYS A 98 -15.26 -1.50 -1.02
N ARG A 99 -15.16 -2.78 -1.37
CA ARG A 99 -14.95 -3.20 -2.75
C ARG A 99 -16.14 -3.99 -3.24
N LYS A 100 -16.54 -3.74 -4.48
CA LYS A 100 -17.54 -4.56 -5.18
C LYS A 100 -17.00 -4.86 -6.56
N VAL A 101 -16.88 -6.14 -6.91
CA VAL A 101 -16.50 -6.55 -8.27
C VAL A 101 -17.73 -7.06 -8.98
N LYS A 102 -17.99 -6.49 -10.16
CA LYS A 102 -19.06 -6.90 -11.06
C LYS A 102 -18.47 -7.46 -12.35
N GLN A 103 -19.21 -8.39 -12.94
CA GLN A 103 -18.95 -8.90 -14.28
C GLN A 103 -20.30 -9.01 -14.98
N ASN A 104 -20.45 -8.36 -16.14
CA ASN A 104 -21.70 -8.30 -16.89
C ASN A 104 -22.90 -7.85 -16.01
N GLY A 105 -22.70 -6.79 -15.22
CA GLY A 105 -23.70 -6.25 -14.30
C GLY A 105 -23.97 -7.07 -13.02
N ARG A 106 -23.51 -8.32 -12.92
CA ARG A 106 -23.71 -9.17 -11.74
C ARG A 106 -22.57 -9.01 -10.73
N ILE A 107 -22.90 -8.85 -9.46
CA ILE A 107 -21.90 -8.79 -8.38
C ILE A 107 -21.28 -10.17 -8.18
N LYS A 108 -19.97 -10.29 -8.40
CA LYS A 108 -19.19 -11.51 -8.20
C LYS A 108 -18.49 -11.55 -6.85
N TYR A 109 -18.16 -10.39 -6.30
CA TYR A 109 -17.50 -10.26 -5.01
C TYR A 109 -17.88 -8.94 -4.34
N LYS A 110 -17.99 -8.96 -3.01
CA LYS A 110 -18.09 -7.75 -2.20
C LYS A 110 -17.37 -7.96 -0.87
N ASP A 111 -16.65 -6.96 -0.42
CA ASP A 111 -16.16 -6.91 0.95
C ASP A 111 -16.12 -5.48 1.51
N ASP A 112 -16.03 -5.43 2.83
CA ASP A 112 -15.89 -4.21 3.61
C ASP A 112 -14.77 -4.43 4.63
N ARG A 113 -13.65 -3.76 4.41
CA ARG A 113 -12.43 -3.91 5.20
C ARG A 113 -12.21 -2.68 6.05
N LYS A 114 -12.14 -2.93 7.35
CA LYS A 114 -11.74 -1.93 8.34
C LYS A 114 -10.23 -1.93 8.42
N SER A 115 -9.62 -0.84 7.97
CA SER A 115 -8.17 -0.76 7.80
C SER A 115 -7.61 0.54 8.39
N VAL A 116 -6.34 0.78 8.16
CA VAL A 116 -5.65 2.05 8.32
C VAL A 116 -4.96 2.30 6.99
N LEU A 117 -5.20 3.46 6.39
CA LEU A 117 -4.50 3.89 5.19
C LEU A 117 -3.15 4.46 5.63
N TYR A 118 -2.08 3.94 5.02
CA TYR A 118 -0.73 4.47 5.13
C TYR A 118 -0.35 5.06 3.78
N GLU A 119 0.20 6.27 3.82
CA GLU A 119 0.69 7.01 2.67
C GLU A 119 2.07 7.55 3.00
N THR A 120 3.02 7.45 2.07
CA THR A 120 4.33 8.08 2.22
C THR A 120 4.33 9.35 1.40
N ILE A 121 4.52 10.48 2.08
CA ILE A 121 4.72 11.78 1.45
C ILE A 121 6.21 12.05 1.34
N THR A 122 6.67 12.49 0.17
CA THR A 122 8.05 12.86 -0.11
C THR A 122 8.10 14.32 -0.54
N ASP A 123 8.95 15.09 0.13
CA ASP A 123 9.18 16.52 -0.12
C ASP A 123 10.67 16.80 -0.26
N VAL A 124 11.01 17.98 -0.76
CA VAL A 124 12.40 18.44 -0.86
C VAL A 124 12.88 18.91 0.52
N VAL A 125 14.13 18.60 0.86
CA VAL A 125 14.72 19.06 2.13
C VAL A 125 14.83 20.59 2.13
N ASN A 126 14.38 21.22 3.23
CA ASN A 126 14.39 22.67 3.39
C ASN A 126 15.78 23.28 3.09
N GLY A 127 15.81 24.27 2.19
CA GLY A 127 17.03 24.97 1.78
C GLY A 127 17.71 24.40 0.53
N ILE A 128 17.19 23.32 -0.05
CA ILE A 128 17.67 22.75 -1.31
C ILE A 128 16.69 23.15 -2.43
N HIS A 129 17.21 23.68 -3.53
CA HIS A 129 16.45 23.93 -4.74
C HIS A 129 16.57 22.71 -5.66
N PRO A 130 15.49 21.96 -5.93
CA PRO A 130 15.52 20.76 -6.77
C PRO A 130 15.55 21.12 -8.26
N ASP A 131 15.89 22.36 -8.61
CA ASP A 131 15.72 22.94 -9.95
C ASP A 131 16.41 22.13 -11.03
N ASN A 132 17.55 21.52 -10.70
CA ASN A 132 18.35 20.66 -11.56
C ASN A 132 17.97 19.18 -11.47
N ASP A 133 17.16 18.79 -10.49
CA ASP A 133 16.73 17.41 -10.34
C ASP A 133 15.84 17.03 -11.51
N THR A 134 16.06 15.82 -12.02
CA THR A 134 15.24 15.28 -13.08
C THR A 134 13.87 14.90 -12.53
N TYR A 135 12.82 15.39 -13.18
CA TYR A 135 11.44 15.07 -12.86
C TYR A 135 10.69 14.63 -14.13
N CYS A 136 9.63 13.84 -13.94
CA CYS A 136 8.81 13.39 -15.03
C CYS A 136 7.57 14.27 -15.13
N CYS A 137 7.35 14.90 -16.28
CA CYS A 137 6.14 15.68 -16.52
C CYS A 137 4.88 14.83 -16.19
N PRO A 138 4.05 15.23 -15.22
CA PRO A 138 2.84 14.49 -14.85
C PRO A 138 1.81 14.34 -15.99
N ASN A 139 1.87 15.22 -16.99
CA ASN A 139 0.91 15.21 -18.11
C ASN A 139 1.33 14.27 -19.24
N CYS A 140 2.57 14.35 -19.73
CA CYS A 140 3.03 13.59 -20.90
C CYS A 140 4.10 12.55 -20.59
N GLY A 141 4.64 12.55 -19.38
CA GLY A 141 5.70 11.63 -18.99
C GLY A 141 7.07 11.94 -19.58
N ALA A 142 7.36 13.12 -20.15
CA ALA A 142 8.71 13.47 -20.64
C ALA A 142 9.67 13.95 -19.53
N VAL A 143 10.99 13.66 -19.60
CA VAL A 143 11.96 14.11 -18.56
C VAL A 143 12.26 15.55 -18.83
N SER A 144 12.19 16.32 -17.76
CA SER A 144 12.71 17.66 -17.71
C SER A 144 13.32 17.86 -16.33
N THR A 145 14.15 18.87 -16.19
CA THR A 145 14.49 19.36 -14.85
C THR A 145 13.25 20.00 -14.22
N VAL A 146 13.21 20.08 -12.88
CA VAL A 146 12.11 20.75 -12.17
C VAL A 146 11.94 22.19 -12.66
N ALA A 147 13.03 22.94 -12.82
CA ALA A 147 12.98 24.30 -13.37
C ALA A 147 12.46 24.34 -14.82
N GLY A 148 12.79 23.32 -15.63
CA GLY A 148 12.25 23.19 -16.98
C GLY A 148 10.72 22.98 -16.96
N LEU A 149 10.19 22.20 -16.01
CA LEU A 149 8.74 22.00 -15.89
C LEU A 149 7.99 23.25 -15.40
N GLN A 150 8.64 24.12 -14.63
CA GLN A 150 8.09 25.43 -14.26
C GLN A 150 7.93 26.35 -15.47
N ASN A 151 8.91 26.32 -16.38
CA ASN A 151 8.88 27.12 -17.60
C ASN A 151 8.04 26.48 -18.73
N GLY A 152 7.82 25.16 -18.66
CA GLY A 152 6.97 24.39 -19.56
C GLY A 152 7.71 23.17 -20.08
N CYS A 153 7.07 22.00 -20.00
CA CYS A 153 7.63 20.76 -20.51
C CYS A 153 7.95 20.88 -22.02
N SER A 154 9.19 20.56 -22.41
CA SER A 154 9.65 20.67 -23.81
C SER A 154 8.86 19.83 -24.83
N TYR A 155 8.05 18.87 -24.36
CA TYR A 155 7.29 17.96 -25.21
C TYR A 155 5.82 18.32 -25.31
N CYS A 156 5.15 18.65 -24.19
CA CYS A 156 3.71 18.94 -24.18
C CYS A 156 3.37 20.39 -23.82
N GLY A 157 4.36 21.22 -23.51
CA GLY A 157 4.20 22.62 -23.12
C GLY A 157 3.54 22.84 -21.75
N THR A 158 3.12 21.78 -21.05
CA THR A 158 2.46 21.90 -19.74
C THR A 158 3.43 22.42 -18.70
N ARG A 159 2.98 23.42 -17.94
CA ARG A 159 3.73 24.06 -16.86
C ARG A 159 3.26 23.53 -15.51
N PHE A 160 4.18 23.37 -14.58
CA PHE A 160 3.93 22.89 -13.23
C PHE A 160 4.52 23.86 -12.22
N GLN A 161 3.76 24.18 -11.18
CA GLN A 161 4.29 24.90 -10.03
C GLN A 161 5.03 23.92 -9.11
N MET A 162 5.88 24.45 -8.22
CA MET A 162 6.57 23.60 -7.25
C MET A 162 5.58 22.79 -6.39
N ASP A 163 4.47 23.41 -6.00
CA ASP A 163 3.38 22.78 -5.27
C ASP A 163 2.64 21.69 -6.09
N ASP A 164 2.80 21.64 -7.42
CA ASP A 164 2.25 20.57 -8.25
C ASP A 164 3.18 19.35 -8.28
N LEU A 165 4.49 19.55 -8.06
CA LEU A 165 5.52 18.51 -8.15
C LEU A 165 5.86 17.92 -6.79
N PHE A 166 5.87 18.77 -5.75
CA PHE A 166 6.22 18.45 -4.38
C PHE A 166 5.31 19.19 -3.38
N PRO A 167 5.10 18.63 -2.19
CA PRO A 167 5.32 17.22 -1.87
C PRO A 167 4.40 16.30 -2.69
N LYS A 168 4.78 15.03 -2.83
CA LYS A 168 4.00 14.01 -3.55
C LYS A 168 3.87 12.73 -2.74
N VAL A 169 2.86 11.93 -3.06
CA VAL A 169 2.67 10.59 -2.49
C VAL A 169 3.48 9.59 -3.31
N THR A 170 4.43 8.91 -2.67
CA THR A 170 5.36 7.94 -3.30
C THR A 170 5.06 6.49 -2.95
N SER A 171 4.20 6.25 -1.95
CA SER A 171 3.77 4.91 -1.57
C SER A 171 2.43 4.97 -0.86
N TYR A 172 1.61 3.94 -1.04
CA TYR A 172 0.40 3.76 -0.26
C TYR A 172 0.05 2.29 -0.05
N TYR A 173 -0.59 1.99 1.07
CA TYR A 173 -1.18 0.69 1.36
C TYR A 173 -2.18 0.75 2.51
N PHE A 174 -3.08 -0.23 2.55
CA PHE A 174 -4.04 -0.41 3.64
C PHE A 174 -3.55 -1.52 4.56
N ILE A 175 -3.61 -1.34 5.88
CA ILE A 175 -3.41 -2.43 6.83
C ILE A 175 -4.69 -2.68 7.58
N ASP A 176 -5.20 -3.92 7.52
CA ASP A 176 -6.36 -4.33 8.31
C ASP A 176 -6.11 -4.09 9.80
N THR A 177 -7.04 -3.40 10.46
CA THR A 177 -6.92 -3.07 11.88
C THR A 177 -7.87 -3.89 12.74
N PHE A 178 -7.38 -4.21 13.94
CA PHE A 178 -8.16 -4.88 14.98
C PHE A 178 -8.92 -3.88 15.86
N GLY A 179 -8.51 -2.60 15.82
CA GLY A 179 -9.14 -1.53 16.58
C GLY A 179 -10.57 -1.28 16.12
N MET A 180 -11.45 -1.12 17.10
CA MET A 180 -12.83 -0.68 16.89
C MET A 180 -12.97 0.77 17.33
N THR A 181 -13.77 1.53 16.61
CA THR A 181 -14.19 2.86 17.06
C THR A 181 -15.25 2.72 18.16
N LYS A 182 -15.46 3.78 18.95
CA LYS A 182 -16.47 3.79 20.01
C LYS A 182 -17.87 3.46 19.46
N LYS A 183 -18.21 4.00 18.28
CA LYS A 183 -19.48 3.71 17.60
C LYS A 183 -19.61 2.25 17.18
N GLU A 184 -18.56 1.66 16.63
CA GLU A 184 -18.56 0.25 16.25
C GLU A 184 -18.71 -0.67 17.46
N PHE A 185 -18.04 -0.35 18.57
CA PHE A 185 -18.20 -1.08 19.82
C PHE A 185 -19.64 -0.99 20.33
N LEU A 186 -20.20 0.24 20.39
CA LEU A 186 -21.56 0.48 20.89
C LEU A 186 -22.62 -0.19 20.02
N SER A 187 -22.48 -0.15 18.70
CA SER A 187 -23.40 -0.80 17.76
C SER A 187 -23.41 -2.34 17.92
N GLY A 188 -22.23 -2.94 18.06
CA GLY A 188 -22.14 -4.39 18.32
C GLY A 188 -22.69 -4.79 19.69
N TYR A 189 -22.41 -3.98 20.72
CA TYR A 189 -22.96 -4.19 22.05
C TYR A 189 -24.50 -4.07 22.07
N LEU A 190 -25.07 -3.06 21.41
CA LEU A 190 -26.52 -2.88 21.31
C LEU A 190 -27.19 -4.09 20.63
N THR A 191 -26.55 -4.64 19.59
CA THR A 191 -27.05 -5.84 18.91
C THR A 191 -27.03 -7.05 19.86
N SER A 192 -25.94 -7.25 20.61
CA SER A 192 -25.83 -8.29 21.65
C SER A 192 -26.90 -8.12 22.73
N PHE A 193 -27.14 -6.88 23.16
CA PHE A 193 -28.14 -6.55 24.16
C PHE A 193 -29.56 -6.88 23.71
N ILE A 194 -29.94 -6.53 22.48
CA ILE A 194 -31.26 -6.88 21.93
C ILE A 194 -31.44 -8.40 21.88
N ILE A 195 -30.42 -9.14 21.43
CA ILE A 195 -30.47 -10.61 21.38
C ILE A 195 -30.66 -11.21 22.78
N MET A 196 -29.90 -10.73 23.77
CA MET A 196 -30.02 -11.19 25.15
C MET A 196 -31.36 -10.81 25.78
N LEU A 197 -31.88 -9.62 25.49
CA LEU A 197 -33.17 -9.17 25.98
C LEU A 197 -34.30 -10.07 25.45
N ILE A 198 -34.26 -10.42 24.16
CA ILE A 198 -35.22 -11.37 23.56
C ILE A 198 -35.09 -12.76 24.20
N ALA A 199 -33.86 -13.27 24.34
CA ALA A 199 -33.62 -14.60 24.92
C ALA A 199 -34.12 -14.70 26.37
N VAL A 200 -33.83 -13.68 27.18
CA VAL A 200 -34.28 -13.60 28.57
C VAL A 200 -35.79 -13.40 28.67
N TYR A 201 -36.40 -12.64 27.75
CA TYR A 201 -37.85 -12.48 27.70
C TYR A 201 -38.58 -13.79 27.39
N ILE A 202 -38.07 -14.58 26.44
CA ILE A 202 -38.60 -15.93 26.14
C ILE A 202 -38.49 -16.84 27.38
N LEU A 203 -37.35 -16.82 28.08
CA LEU A 203 -37.18 -17.56 29.34
C LEU A 203 -38.15 -17.06 30.42
N GLY A 204 -38.39 -15.76 30.51
CA GLY A 204 -39.36 -15.15 31.42
C GLY A 204 -40.79 -15.65 31.18
N ILE A 205 -41.22 -15.78 29.92
CA ILE A 205 -42.54 -16.34 29.57
C ILE A 205 -42.66 -17.81 30.03
N ILE A 206 -41.59 -18.60 29.88
CA ILE A 206 -41.59 -20.02 30.21
C ILE A 206 -41.56 -20.26 31.72
N PHE A 207 -40.80 -19.44 32.47
CA PHE A 207 -40.47 -19.73 33.87
C PHE A 207 -41.10 -18.79 34.91
N SER A 208 -41.63 -17.62 34.54
CA SER A 208 -42.02 -16.60 35.54
C SER A 208 -43.54 -16.44 35.75
N LYS A 209 -43.94 -16.29 37.03
CA LYS A 209 -45.33 -16.10 37.50
C LYS A 209 -45.61 -14.70 38.08
N GLY A 210 -44.89 -13.65 37.66
CA GLY A 210 -45.13 -12.28 38.18
C GLY A 210 -44.26 -11.17 37.58
N ALA A 211 -44.76 -9.93 37.64
CA ALA A 211 -44.17 -8.75 36.96
C ALA A 211 -42.76 -8.36 37.44
N GLY A 212 -42.43 -8.57 38.72
CA GLY A 212 -41.12 -8.22 39.29
C GLY A 212 -39.93 -9.00 38.71
N TYR A 213 -40.18 -10.21 38.19
CA TYR A 213 -39.14 -11.03 37.55
C TYR A 213 -38.63 -10.38 36.26
N TYR A 214 -39.51 -9.74 35.49
CA TYR A 214 -39.14 -9.08 34.23
C TYR A 214 -38.15 -7.91 34.44
N ILE A 215 -38.24 -7.20 35.57
CA ILE A 215 -37.32 -6.10 35.90
C ILE A 215 -35.94 -6.63 36.30
N GLY A 216 -35.87 -7.70 37.09
CA GLY A 216 -34.59 -8.34 37.43
C GLY A 216 -33.89 -8.92 36.20
N PHE A 217 -34.68 -9.53 35.31
CA PHE A 217 -34.21 -10.12 34.07
C PHE A 217 -33.67 -9.09 33.05
N THR A 218 -34.26 -7.89 32.97
CA THR A 218 -33.74 -6.83 32.09
C THR A 218 -32.39 -6.31 32.57
N ILE A 219 -32.20 -6.10 33.88
CA ILE A 219 -30.90 -5.68 34.43
C ILE A 219 -29.84 -6.77 34.18
N LEU A 220 -30.19 -8.04 34.42
CA LEU A 220 -29.29 -9.16 34.16
C LEU A 220 -28.92 -9.27 32.67
N SER A 221 -29.83 -8.94 31.76
CA SER A 221 -29.58 -8.99 30.32
C SER A 221 -28.50 -7.99 29.87
N ILE A 222 -28.38 -6.82 30.52
CA ILE A 222 -27.31 -5.84 30.25
C ILE A 222 -25.93 -6.44 30.54
N PHE A 223 -25.78 -7.04 31.73
CA PHE A 223 -24.51 -7.67 32.13
C PHE A 223 -24.17 -8.87 31.25
N LEU A 224 -25.13 -9.77 31.00
CA LEU A 224 -24.90 -10.94 30.14
C LEU A 224 -24.58 -10.55 28.70
N ALA A 225 -25.22 -9.51 28.16
CA ALA A 225 -24.92 -9.00 26.82
C ALA A 225 -23.49 -8.47 26.70
N TYR A 226 -22.97 -7.84 27.75
CA TYR A 226 -21.58 -7.40 27.79
C TYR A 226 -20.61 -8.58 27.75
N PHE A 227 -20.83 -9.60 28.60
CA PHE A 227 -19.99 -10.81 28.60
C PHE A 227 -20.07 -11.57 27.28
N LEU A 228 -21.26 -11.73 26.70
CA LEU A 228 -21.43 -12.40 25.41
C LEU A 228 -20.71 -11.64 24.30
N TYR A 229 -20.83 -10.31 24.27
CA TYR A 229 -20.14 -9.49 23.29
C TYR A 229 -18.62 -9.50 23.49
N ALA A 230 -18.14 -9.40 24.73
CA ALA A 230 -16.72 -9.51 25.06
C ALA A 230 -16.15 -10.87 24.65
N TYR A 231 -16.86 -11.97 24.91
CA TYR A 231 -16.49 -13.30 24.46
C TYR A 231 -16.44 -13.39 22.93
N PHE A 232 -17.44 -12.87 22.23
CA PHE A 232 -17.44 -12.82 20.76
C PHE A 232 -16.23 -12.04 20.22
N LEU A 233 -15.91 -10.90 20.82
CA LEU A 233 -14.72 -10.11 20.45
C LEU A 233 -13.43 -10.86 20.73
N PHE A 234 -13.34 -11.56 21.85
CA PHE A 234 -12.19 -12.38 22.21
C PHE A 234 -11.98 -13.53 21.23
N MET A 235 -13.04 -14.27 20.88
CA MET A 235 -12.99 -15.33 19.87
C MET A 235 -12.60 -14.78 18.49
N LYS A 236 -13.18 -13.64 18.09
CA LYS A 236 -12.82 -12.95 16.86
C LYS A 236 -11.36 -12.52 16.84
N MET A 237 -10.83 -12.08 17.99
CA MET A 237 -9.40 -11.74 18.14
C MET A 237 -8.53 -12.99 17.98
N ILE A 238 -8.86 -14.10 18.64
CA ILE A 238 -8.12 -15.37 18.53
C ILE A 238 -8.06 -15.84 17.08
N VAL A 239 -9.20 -15.94 16.39
CA VAL A 239 -9.26 -16.37 14.99
C VAL A 239 -8.38 -15.49 14.10
N ARG A 240 -8.39 -14.17 14.34
CA ARG A 240 -7.59 -13.22 13.58
C ARG A 240 -6.09 -13.31 13.88
N VAL A 241 -5.71 -13.54 15.14
CA VAL A 241 -4.32 -13.79 15.56
C VAL A 241 -3.79 -15.06 14.91
N ILE A 242 -4.54 -16.16 14.97
CA ILE A 242 -4.18 -17.41 14.28
C ILE A 242 -4.01 -17.16 12.78
N SER A 243 -4.94 -16.44 12.15
CA SER A 243 -4.84 -16.09 10.72
C SER A 243 -3.68 -15.15 10.37
N SER A 244 -2.98 -14.61 11.37
CA SER A 244 -1.83 -13.70 11.24
C SER A 244 -0.54 -14.29 11.82
N ALA A 245 -0.55 -15.55 12.27
CA ALA A 245 0.60 -16.19 12.91
C ALA A 245 1.85 -16.20 12.02
N GLY A 246 1.69 -16.41 10.70
CA GLY A 246 2.81 -16.32 9.75
C GLY A 246 3.50 -14.95 9.74
N LYS A 247 2.74 -13.87 9.96
CA LYS A 247 3.27 -12.49 10.05
C LYS A 247 4.06 -12.26 11.35
N MET A 248 3.80 -13.01 12.42
CA MET A 248 4.53 -12.84 13.69
C MET A 248 5.99 -13.27 13.57
N GLY A 249 6.30 -14.26 12.72
CA GLY A 249 7.68 -14.67 12.45
C GLY A 249 8.57 -13.57 11.86
N THR A 250 7.98 -12.49 11.33
CA THR A 250 8.72 -11.35 10.76
C THR A 250 8.95 -10.21 11.76
N ALA A 251 8.36 -10.27 12.96
CA ALA A 251 8.42 -9.18 13.94
C ALA A 251 9.85 -8.91 14.44
N GLY A 252 10.62 -9.97 14.70
CA GLY A 252 12.02 -9.87 15.13
C GLY A 252 13.00 -9.58 13.99
N SER A 253 12.66 -9.95 12.74
CA SER A 253 13.58 -9.81 11.61
C SER A 253 13.81 -8.36 11.22
N ARG A 254 12.81 -7.48 11.37
CA ARG A 254 12.89 -6.07 10.95
C ARG A 254 14.07 -5.34 11.59
N ARG A 255 14.14 -5.29 12.92
CA ARG A 255 15.20 -4.54 13.63
C ARG A 255 16.59 -5.08 13.31
N LYS A 256 16.74 -6.41 13.26
CA LYS A 256 18.01 -7.06 12.92
C LYS A 256 18.43 -6.74 11.49
N PHE A 257 17.50 -6.80 10.55
CA PHE A 257 17.71 -6.47 9.15
C PHE A 257 18.10 -5.00 8.97
N GLU A 258 17.33 -4.07 9.53
CA GLU A 258 17.60 -2.64 9.43
C GLU A 258 18.96 -2.28 10.04
N THR A 259 19.32 -2.85 11.20
CA THR A 259 20.63 -2.65 11.83
C THR A 259 21.76 -3.15 10.94
N ARG A 260 21.59 -4.29 10.25
CA ARG A 260 22.60 -4.82 9.34
C ARG A 260 22.71 -3.96 8.08
N MET A 261 21.60 -3.59 7.47
CA MET A 261 21.58 -2.76 6.27
C MET A 261 22.18 -1.36 6.51
N LYS A 262 21.92 -0.74 7.66
CA LYS A 262 22.52 0.55 8.04
C LYS A 262 24.04 0.53 8.21
N LYS A 263 24.64 -0.65 8.40
CA LYS A 263 26.11 -0.79 8.38
C LYS A 263 26.68 -0.81 6.97
N ILE A 264 25.87 -1.19 5.98
CA ILE A 264 26.25 -1.31 4.57
C ILE A 264 25.94 0.00 3.83
N SER A 265 24.75 0.56 4.04
CA SER A 265 24.26 1.83 3.50
C SER A 265 23.67 2.64 4.66
N PRO A 266 24.40 3.63 5.21
CA PRO A 266 23.97 4.41 6.37
C PRO A 266 22.61 5.11 6.20
N GLU A 267 22.30 5.54 4.98
CA GLU A 267 21.03 6.18 4.58
C GLU A 267 19.86 5.19 4.43
N PHE A 268 20.10 3.88 4.64
CA PHE A 268 19.06 2.86 4.51
C PHE A 268 17.85 3.13 5.41
N SER A 269 16.66 3.10 4.80
CA SER A 269 15.36 3.14 5.46
C SER A 269 14.58 1.87 5.17
N TYR A 270 14.11 1.19 6.23
CA TYR A 270 13.30 -0.02 6.09
C TYR A 270 11.95 0.29 5.43
N GLU A 271 11.35 1.44 5.73
CA GLU A 271 10.11 1.92 5.14
C GLU A 271 10.27 2.22 3.64
N TYR A 272 11.38 2.86 3.25
CA TYR A 272 11.71 3.05 1.83
C TYR A 272 11.85 1.70 1.12
N PHE A 273 12.67 0.80 1.67
CA PHE A 273 12.88 -0.54 1.12
C PHE A 273 11.57 -1.33 0.99
N THR A 274 10.69 -1.23 2.00
CA THR A 274 9.37 -1.84 1.96
C THR A 274 8.55 -1.28 0.81
N SER A 275 8.42 0.05 0.71
CA SER A 275 7.68 0.70 -0.37
C SER A 275 8.20 0.32 -1.75
N LYS A 276 9.53 0.32 -1.92
CA LYS A 276 10.18 -0.10 -3.17
C LYS A 276 9.89 -1.55 -3.52
N THR A 277 10.03 -2.45 -2.55
CA THR A 277 9.73 -3.88 -2.72
C THR A 277 8.28 -4.09 -3.16
N LEU A 278 7.33 -3.39 -2.52
CA LEU A 278 5.91 -3.48 -2.88
C LEU A 278 5.66 -2.95 -4.30
N SER A 279 6.27 -1.83 -4.66
CA SER A 279 6.15 -1.25 -6.00
C SER A 279 6.66 -2.22 -7.07
N LEU A 280 7.88 -2.75 -6.92
CA LEU A 280 8.46 -3.72 -7.86
C LEU A 280 7.61 -5.00 -8.00
N ILE A 281 7.12 -5.56 -6.88
CA ILE A 281 6.26 -6.75 -6.90
C ILE A 281 4.93 -6.44 -7.61
N LYS A 282 4.28 -5.31 -7.28
CA LYS A 282 3.02 -4.90 -7.92
C LYS A 282 3.20 -4.70 -9.42
N THR A 283 4.23 -3.98 -9.84
CA THR A 283 4.49 -3.75 -11.26
C THR A 283 4.77 -5.06 -11.98
N ALA A 284 5.59 -5.96 -11.42
CA ALA A 284 5.84 -7.28 -12.00
C ALA A 284 4.57 -8.12 -12.14
N VAL A 285 3.75 -8.17 -11.09
CA VAL A 285 2.49 -8.94 -11.08
C VAL A 285 1.48 -8.36 -12.05
N PHE A 286 1.31 -7.03 -12.13
CA PHE A 286 0.31 -6.38 -12.97
C PHE A 286 0.71 -6.24 -14.44
N SER A 287 2.01 -6.30 -14.75
CA SER A 287 2.50 -6.27 -16.13
C SER A 287 2.05 -7.49 -16.94
N GLU A 288 1.80 -7.26 -18.22
CA GLU A 288 1.37 -8.31 -19.16
C GLU A 288 2.51 -9.25 -19.50
N ASN A 289 3.67 -8.67 -19.77
CA ASN A 289 4.88 -9.39 -20.12
C ASN A 289 6.01 -9.03 -19.16
N GLU A 290 6.31 -9.92 -18.22
CA GLU A 290 7.42 -9.76 -17.28
C GLU A 290 8.79 -9.66 -17.98
N ASN A 291 8.90 -10.15 -19.23
CA ASN A 291 10.15 -10.10 -19.97
C ASN A 291 10.49 -8.70 -20.51
N GLU A 292 9.57 -7.74 -20.49
CA GLU A 292 9.82 -6.36 -20.91
C GLU A 292 10.35 -5.49 -19.77
N LEU A 293 10.18 -5.94 -18.53
CA LEU A 293 10.57 -5.23 -17.33
C LEU A 293 12.09 -5.29 -17.15
N LEU A 294 12.75 -4.14 -17.22
CA LEU A 294 14.18 -4.01 -17.00
C LEU A 294 14.58 -4.28 -15.55
N PHE A 295 13.75 -3.85 -14.60
CA PHE A 295 13.97 -4.08 -13.17
C PHE A 295 13.75 -5.54 -12.76
N TYR A 296 13.20 -6.39 -13.63
CA TYR A 296 12.93 -7.79 -13.34
C TYR A 296 13.90 -8.71 -14.09
N LYS A 297 14.69 -9.46 -13.33
CA LYS A 297 15.66 -10.44 -13.87
C LYS A 297 15.26 -11.89 -13.65
N GLY A 298 14.07 -12.12 -13.10
CA GLY A 298 13.56 -13.47 -12.84
C GLY A 298 13.06 -14.16 -14.10
N GLY A 299 12.75 -15.45 -13.96
CA GLY A 299 12.12 -16.24 -15.00
C GLY A 299 10.64 -15.91 -15.19
N LYS A 300 9.92 -16.77 -15.93
CA LYS A 300 8.48 -16.62 -16.15
C LYS A 300 7.71 -16.64 -14.82
N LEU A 301 6.77 -15.71 -14.64
CA LEU A 301 5.91 -15.66 -13.46
C LEU A 301 4.90 -16.81 -13.47
N GLU A 302 4.52 -17.28 -12.29
CA GLU A 302 3.53 -18.33 -12.17
C GLU A 302 2.18 -17.90 -12.76
N PRO A 303 1.48 -18.76 -13.56
CA PRO A 303 0.23 -18.38 -14.23
C PRO A 303 -0.84 -17.83 -13.29
N LYS A 304 -0.89 -18.32 -12.03
CA LYS A 304 -1.83 -17.84 -11.00
C LYS A 304 -1.69 -16.35 -10.68
N MET A 305 -0.51 -15.76 -10.89
CA MET A 305 -0.30 -14.32 -10.68
C MET A 305 -1.05 -13.47 -11.72
N LYS A 306 -1.35 -14.01 -12.91
CA LYS A 306 -2.12 -13.30 -13.95
C LYS A 306 -3.61 -13.18 -13.62
N ASP A 307 -4.10 -13.97 -12.66
CA ASP A 307 -5.45 -13.88 -12.12
C ASP A 307 -5.60 -12.81 -11.02
N ILE A 308 -4.51 -12.20 -10.59
CA ILE A 308 -4.54 -11.16 -9.56
C ILE A 308 -5.09 -9.85 -10.15
N ILE A 309 -6.19 -9.37 -9.59
CA ILE A 309 -6.88 -8.13 -10.00
C ILE A 309 -6.78 -7.00 -8.96
N ASP A 310 -6.44 -7.33 -7.73
CA ASP A 310 -6.14 -6.35 -6.68
C ASP A 310 -5.14 -6.93 -5.70
N MET A 311 -4.20 -6.11 -5.23
CA MET A 311 -3.10 -6.54 -4.38
C MET A 311 -2.72 -5.46 -3.38
N ASN A 312 -3.05 -5.70 -2.11
CA ASN A 312 -2.78 -4.77 -1.02
C ASN A 312 -1.77 -5.35 -0.02
N TYR A 313 -0.87 -4.52 0.52
CA TYR A 313 0.15 -5.00 1.46
C TYR A 313 -0.48 -5.41 2.80
N GLY A 314 -0.23 -6.65 3.22
CA GLY A 314 -0.76 -7.22 4.44
C GLY A 314 -0.04 -6.77 5.72
N GLY A 315 0.85 -5.78 5.67
CA GLY A 315 1.50 -5.22 6.86
C GLY A 315 2.66 -6.04 7.44
N ALA A 316 3.24 -6.96 6.67
CA ALA A 316 4.44 -7.70 7.06
C ALA A 316 5.37 -7.98 5.87
N LEU A 317 6.64 -7.62 6.03
CA LEU A 317 7.74 -7.91 5.12
C LEU A 317 8.88 -8.56 5.91
N GLY A 318 8.98 -9.88 5.85
CA GLY A 318 10.06 -10.62 6.48
C GLY A 318 11.34 -10.54 5.66
N CYS A 319 12.48 -10.46 6.32
CA CYS A 319 13.80 -10.58 5.67
C CYS A 319 14.40 -11.93 6.08
N LYS A 320 14.64 -12.80 5.10
CA LYS A 320 15.08 -14.18 5.31
C LYS A 320 16.61 -14.28 5.34
N SER A 321 17.27 -13.71 4.34
CA SER A 321 18.73 -13.68 4.22
C SER A 321 19.21 -12.39 3.57
N ILE A 322 20.48 -12.07 3.84
CA ILE A 322 21.22 -10.99 3.19
C ILE A 322 22.57 -11.58 2.78
N HIS A 323 22.90 -11.48 1.50
CA HIS A 323 24.15 -11.92 0.90
C HIS A 323 24.87 -10.69 0.35
N GLU A 324 26.14 -10.56 0.69
CA GLU A 324 27.00 -9.45 0.29
C GLU A 324 28.09 -10.03 -0.63
N GLU A 325 28.19 -9.51 -1.85
CA GLU A 325 29.14 -9.94 -2.88
C GLU A 325 29.81 -8.72 -3.50
N GLY A 326 31.00 -8.37 -3.00
CA GLY A 326 31.69 -7.13 -3.38
C GLY A 326 30.81 -5.92 -3.09
N SER A 327 30.58 -5.09 -4.10
CA SER A 327 29.73 -3.89 -4.03
C SER A 327 28.23 -4.16 -4.13
N PHE A 328 27.79 -5.42 -4.14
CA PHE A 328 26.38 -5.77 -4.27
C PHE A 328 25.82 -6.43 -3.02
N VAL A 329 24.59 -6.04 -2.69
CA VAL A 329 23.79 -6.71 -1.66
C VAL A 329 22.57 -7.38 -2.30
N THR A 330 22.32 -8.63 -1.92
CA THR A 330 21.14 -9.41 -2.30
C THR A 330 20.32 -9.74 -1.07
N VAL A 331 19.03 -9.40 -1.08
CA VAL A 331 18.12 -9.57 0.05
C VAL A 331 16.95 -10.46 -0.35
N GLU A 332 16.77 -11.57 0.36
CA GLU A 332 15.57 -12.41 0.23
C GLU A 332 14.48 -11.96 1.21
N THR A 333 13.30 -11.68 0.68
CA THR A 333 12.16 -11.21 1.47
C THR A 333 10.93 -12.11 1.34
N LYS A 334 10.06 -12.07 2.36
CA LYS A 334 8.71 -12.65 2.34
C LYS A 334 7.70 -11.54 2.56
N ALA A 335 7.04 -11.12 1.49
CA ALA A 335 6.03 -10.07 1.50
C ALA A 335 4.63 -10.68 1.62
N TYR A 336 3.88 -10.26 2.63
CA TYR A 336 2.49 -10.70 2.84
C TYR A 336 1.53 -9.73 2.16
N PHE A 337 0.61 -10.25 1.36
CA PHE A 337 -0.39 -9.49 0.64
C PHE A 337 -1.81 -10.02 0.87
N ASP A 338 -2.76 -9.11 0.82
CA ASP A 338 -4.18 -9.33 0.75
C ASP A 338 -4.59 -9.22 -0.72
N VAL A 339 -4.91 -10.34 -1.35
CA VAL A 339 -5.01 -10.45 -2.82
C VAL A 339 -6.44 -10.83 -3.24
N LEU A 340 -6.94 -10.15 -4.26
CA LEU A 340 -8.17 -10.51 -4.95
C LEU A 340 -7.83 -11.16 -6.30
N TYR A 341 -8.36 -12.36 -6.49
CA TYR A 341 -8.20 -13.15 -7.71
C TYR A 341 -9.50 -13.10 -8.51
N ALA A 342 -9.37 -13.09 -9.84
CA ALA A 342 -10.45 -13.32 -10.77
C ALA A 342 -10.03 -14.36 -11.80
N SER A 343 -10.44 -15.61 -11.53
CA SER A 343 -10.44 -16.68 -12.51
C SER A 343 -11.81 -16.70 -13.22
N ASN A 344 -11.92 -17.43 -14.33
CA ASN A 344 -13.08 -17.37 -15.25
C ASN A 344 -14.45 -17.46 -14.55
N ASP A 345 -14.59 -18.25 -13.48
CA ASP A 345 -15.88 -18.48 -12.83
C ASP A 345 -16.06 -17.78 -11.47
N LYS A 346 -14.99 -17.25 -10.88
CA LYS A 346 -15.03 -16.78 -9.48
C LYS A 346 -14.05 -15.65 -9.20
N VAL A 347 -14.56 -14.66 -8.48
CA VAL A 347 -13.75 -13.65 -7.81
C VAL A 347 -13.64 -14.00 -6.33
N PHE A 348 -12.43 -14.12 -5.81
CA PHE A 348 -12.22 -14.51 -4.41
C PHE A 348 -10.99 -13.87 -3.79
N PHE A 349 -11.05 -13.74 -2.47
CA PHE A 349 -9.99 -13.17 -1.66
C PHE A 349 -9.10 -14.25 -1.05
N LYS A 350 -7.78 -14.03 -1.04
CA LYS A 350 -6.83 -14.90 -0.34
C LYS A 350 -5.65 -14.08 0.17
N LYS A 351 -5.21 -14.39 1.41
CA LYS A 351 -3.92 -13.93 1.93
C LYS A 351 -2.81 -14.71 1.23
N GLN A 352 -1.89 -14.00 0.59
CA GLN A 352 -0.85 -14.58 -0.24
C GLN A 352 0.53 -14.11 0.22
N VAL A 353 1.52 -15.00 0.16
CA VAL A 353 2.92 -14.65 0.45
C VAL A 353 3.72 -14.73 -0.83
N PHE A 354 4.47 -13.67 -1.11
CA PHE A 354 5.44 -13.63 -2.21
C PHE A 354 6.84 -13.66 -1.64
N SER A 355 7.69 -14.55 -2.16
CA SER A 355 9.11 -14.52 -1.87
C SER A 355 9.77 -13.69 -2.97
N ALA A 356 10.42 -12.59 -2.59
CA ALA A 356 11.07 -11.68 -3.54
C ALA A 356 12.54 -11.53 -3.19
N THR A 357 13.41 -11.74 -4.17
CA THR A 357 14.85 -11.56 -4.05
C THR A 357 15.24 -10.26 -4.74
N LEU A 358 15.77 -9.31 -3.99
CA LEU A 358 16.16 -7.99 -4.48
C LEU A 358 17.67 -7.84 -4.48
N LYS A 359 18.23 -7.19 -5.50
CA LYS A 359 19.67 -6.92 -5.61
C LYS A 359 19.92 -5.45 -5.91
N ARG A 360 20.95 -4.88 -5.29
CA ARG A 360 21.35 -3.48 -5.47
C ARG A 360 22.85 -3.30 -5.26
N CYS A 361 23.46 -2.33 -5.96
CA CYS A 361 24.79 -1.82 -5.69
C CYS A 361 24.78 -0.89 -4.45
N THR A 362 25.77 -1.06 -3.56
CA THR A 362 25.88 -0.31 -2.30
C THR A 362 26.89 0.84 -2.37
N ASP A 363 27.64 0.95 -3.47
CA ASP A 363 28.60 2.06 -3.69
C ASP A 363 27.91 3.36 -4.12
N ILE A 364 26.61 3.30 -4.36
CA ILE A 364 25.75 4.41 -4.76
C ILE A 364 24.80 4.78 -3.61
N PRO A 365 24.58 6.09 -3.36
CA PRO A 365 23.60 6.52 -2.38
C PRO A 365 22.18 6.14 -2.82
N VAL A 366 21.25 6.06 -1.87
CA VAL A 366 19.83 5.87 -2.17
C VAL A 366 19.24 7.17 -2.73
N ASP A 367 18.53 7.07 -3.85
CA ASP A 367 17.72 8.15 -4.43
C ASP A 367 16.24 7.89 -4.13
N PHE A 368 15.64 8.68 -3.23
CA PHE A 368 14.22 8.56 -2.89
C PHE A 368 13.27 9.11 -3.95
N ASN A 369 13.77 9.74 -5.01
CA ASN A 369 12.99 10.24 -6.14
C ASN A 369 13.05 9.31 -7.38
N PHE A 370 13.80 8.21 -7.31
CA PHE A 370 13.90 7.25 -8.40
C PHE A 370 12.53 6.68 -8.82
N SER A 371 12.28 6.57 -10.12
CA SER A 371 11.07 5.98 -10.70
C SER A 371 11.41 4.87 -11.71
N MET A 372 10.76 3.71 -11.60
CA MET A 372 10.97 2.62 -12.56
C MET A 372 10.33 2.88 -13.93
N THR A 373 9.34 3.76 -13.98
CA THR A 373 8.72 4.18 -15.25
C THR A 373 9.62 5.09 -16.05
N LYS A 374 10.78 5.47 -15.50
CA LYS A 374 11.64 6.43 -16.17
C LYS A 374 13.07 6.51 -15.67
N ILE A 375 13.96 6.21 -16.60
CA ILE A 375 15.39 6.15 -16.36
C ILE A 375 16.09 7.11 -17.32
N ALA A 376 17.11 7.82 -16.82
CA ALA A 376 18.02 8.58 -17.66
C ALA A 376 19.16 7.67 -18.14
N CYS A 377 19.28 7.49 -19.46
CA CYS A 377 20.36 6.68 -20.01
C CYS A 377 21.72 7.36 -19.77
N PRO A 378 22.69 6.74 -19.09
CA PRO A 378 23.98 7.36 -18.80
C PRO A 378 24.81 7.61 -20.08
N SER A 379 24.55 6.88 -21.16
CA SER A 379 25.34 7.01 -22.39
C SER A 379 24.89 8.14 -23.32
N CYS A 380 23.59 8.44 -23.36
CA CYS A 380 23.05 9.44 -24.29
C CYS A 380 22.17 10.51 -23.62
N GLY A 381 21.94 10.42 -22.31
CA GLY A 381 21.06 11.31 -21.56
C GLY A 381 19.57 11.15 -21.86
N ALA A 382 19.19 10.35 -22.86
CA ALA A 382 17.80 10.16 -23.23
C ALA A 382 17.03 9.41 -22.13
N SER A 383 15.79 9.82 -21.90
CA SER A 383 14.92 9.17 -20.95
C SER A 383 14.09 8.06 -21.57
N PHE A 384 13.99 6.92 -20.89
CA PHE A 384 13.16 5.81 -21.35
C PHE A 384 12.45 5.09 -20.20
N ASP A 385 11.35 4.40 -20.55
CA ASP A 385 10.52 3.64 -19.61
C ASP A 385 11.07 2.22 -19.43
N ALA A 386 11.60 1.95 -18.23
CA ALA A 386 12.22 0.68 -17.86
C ALA A 386 11.19 -0.43 -17.59
N THR A 387 9.90 -0.10 -17.64
CA THR A 387 8.82 -1.09 -17.58
C THR A 387 8.48 -1.66 -18.96
N LYS A 388 8.98 -1.05 -20.04
CA LYS A 388 8.70 -1.46 -21.43
C LYS A 388 9.94 -1.81 -22.23
N ASN A 389 11.11 -1.31 -21.83
CA ASN A 389 12.34 -1.45 -22.61
C ASN A 389 13.49 -1.95 -21.73
N LYS A 390 14.19 -2.99 -22.19
CA LYS A 390 15.40 -3.54 -21.54
C LYS A 390 16.70 -2.85 -21.96
N THR A 391 16.66 -2.08 -23.03
CA THR A 391 17.77 -1.29 -23.54
C THR A 391 17.27 0.11 -23.84
N CYS A 392 18.18 1.08 -23.89
CA CYS A 392 17.80 2.43 -24.29
C CYS A 392 17.27 2.38 -25.75
N PRO A 393 16.04 2.83 -26.02
CA PRO A 393 15.46 2.80 -27.37
C PRO A 393 16.11 3.81 -28.32
N TYR A 394 16.90 4.76 -27.80
CA TYR A 394 17.54 5.82 -28.58
C TYR A 394 18.97 5.45 -29.02
N CYS A 395 19.79 4.94 -28.11
CA CYS A 395 21.19 4.60 -28.41
C CYS A 395 21.49 3.08 -28.41
N GLY A 396 20.53 2.24 -28.05
CA GLY A 396 20.69 0.78 -28.02
C GLY A 396 21.50 0.23 -26.84
N ASN A 397 22.10 1.09 -26.01
CA ASN A 397 22.92 0.62 -24.88
C ASN A 397 22.10 -0.12 -23.83
N LYS A 398 22.72 -1.16 -23.27
CA LYS A 398 22.19 -1.87 -22.11
C LYS A 398 22.29 -0.96 -20.89
N TYR A 399 21.23 -0.97 -20.09
CA TYR A 399 21.17 -0.24 -18.84
C TYR A 399 21.07 -1.27 -17.70
N GLU A 400 21.85 -1.08 -16.64
CA GLU A 400 21.97 -2.02 -15.54
C GLU A 400 21.34 -1.43 -14.28
N ILE A 401 20.04 -1.66 -14.08
CA ILE A 401 19.27 -0.97 -13.03
C ILE A 401 19.79 -1.17 -11.61
N THR A 402 20.55 -2.24 -11.36
CA THR A 402 21.19 -2.47 -10.05
C THR A 402 22.22 -1.41 -9.68
N THR A 403 22.69 -0.59 -10.64
CA THR A 403 23.62 0.54 -10.42
C THR A 403 22.92 1.85 -10.07
N ASP A 404 21.59 1.86 -10.03
CA ASP A 404 20.82 3.08 -9.77
C ASP A 404 19.77 2.83 -8.68
N ASP A 405 19.13 1.65 -8.63
CA ASP A 405 18.24 1.26 -7.53
C ASP A 405 18.07 -0.27 -7.39
N TRP A 406 17.15 -0.71 -6.53
CA TRP A 406 16.81 -2.12 -6.33
C TRP A 406 16.21 -2.76 -7.59
N ALA A 407 16.79 -3.88 -8.01
CA ALA A 407 16.25 -4.78 -9.02
C ALA A 407 15.60 -6.01 -8.38
N LEU A 408 14.48 -6.48 -8.95
CA LEU A 408 13.81 -7.71 -8.56
C LEU A 408 14.42 -8.90 -9.34
N VAL A 409 15.26 -9.67 -8.68
CA VAL A 409 15.98 -10.81 -9.28
C VAL A 409 15.12 -12.05 -9.38
N GLU A 410 14.25 -12.28 -8.39
CA GLU A 410 13.36 -13.43 -8.37
C GLU A 410 12.05 -13.08 -7.68
N LEU A 411 10.94 -13.64 -8.17
CA LEU A 411 9.62 -13.53 -7.55
C LEU A 411 8.92 -14.89 -7.59
N LYS A 412 8.59 -15.43 -6.41
CA LYS A 412 7.91 -16.72 -6.23
C LYS A 412 6.58 -16.56 -5.53
N TYR A 413 5.58 -17.34 -5.95
CA TYR A 413 4.28 -17.46 -5.28
C TYR A 413 4.34 -18.63 -4.29
N ASN A 414 4.01 -18.41 -3.01
CA ASN A 414 4.09 -19.48 -1.98
C ASN A 414 2.74 -20.04 -1.51
#